data_AF-A0A4R4RKU4-F1
#
_entry.id   AF-A0A4R4RKU4-F1
#
_cell.length_a   1.000
_cell.length_b   1.000
_cell.length_c   1.000
_cell.angle_alpha   90.00
_cell.angle_beta   90.00
_cell.angle_gamma   90.00
#
_symmetry.space_group_name_H-M   'P 1'
#
loop_
_entity.id
_entity.type
_entity.pdbx_description
1 polymer ?
#
loop_
_entity_poly.entity_id
_entity_poly.type
_entity_poly.pdbx_seq_one_letter_code
_entity_poly.pdbx_strand_id
1 'polypeptide(L)'
;MRGCRHDRHPPVPWALQRRRLERASDYWLSTTRPDGRPHVVPLWGVWLDGRLYFSTDPASVKGRNLAGEPRAAVHIDGGHDVLIIEGAAARVDDDTVHARVDDAMAAKTFTRWVWNGGPDPTPADG
;
A
#
# COMPACT_ATOMS: atom_id res chain seq x y z
N MET A 1 9.38 -13.56 34.58
CA MET A 1 9.91 -13.07 33.29
C MET A 1 9.76 -11.56 33.25
N ARG A 2 10.79 -10.83 32.83
CA ARG A 2 10.87 -9.36 32.90
C ARG A 2 9.89 -8.73 31.90
N GLY A 3 9.08 -7.79 32.38
CA GLY A 3 8.20 -6.99 31.54
C GLY A 3 9.00 -6.09 30.61
N CYS A 4 8.79 -6.23 29.30
CA CYS A 4 9.21 -5.26 28.30
C CYS A 4 8.34 -4.01 28.46
N ARG A 5 8.80 -3.01 29.21
CA ARG A 5 8.21 -1.67 29.19
C ARG A 5 8.60 -1.00 27.87
N HIS A 6 7.69 -0.96 26.89
CA HIS A 6 7.90 -0.20 25.64
C HIS A 6 7.33 1.23 25.68
N ASP A 7 6.75 1.65 26.81
CA ASP A 7 5.90 2.85 26.83
C ASP A 7 6.60 4.00 27.57
N ARG A 8 7.50 4.71 26.86
CA ARG A 8 8.11 5.96 27.36
C ARG A 8 8.14 7.09 26.31
N HIS A 9 7.29 7.03 25.29
CA HIS A 9 7.10 8.17 24.40
C HIS A 9 5.68 8.72 24.52
N PRO A 10 5.52 10.06 24.61
CA PRO A 10 4.21 10.67 24.49
C PRO A 10 3.58 10.25 23.15
N PRO A 11 2.24 10.07 23.10
CA PRO A 11 1.59 9.65 21.87
C PRO A 11 1.90 10.65 20.76
N VAL A 12 2.41 10.14 19.65
CA VAL A 12 2.68 10.96 18.47
C VAL A 12 1.35 11.56 17.99
N PRO A 13 1.26 12.88 17.75
CA PRO A 13 0.03 13.49 17.28
C PRO A 13 -0.47 12.82 15.99
N TRP A 14 -1.76 12.52 15.94
CA TRP A 14 -2.38 11.87 14.78
C TRP A 14 -2.10 12.60 13.47
N ALA A 15 -2.07 13.93 13.49
CA ALA A 15 -1.75 14.74 12.32
C ALA A 15 -0.38 14.41 11.70
N LEU A 16 0.61 14.02 12.53
CA LEU A 16 1.92 13.58 12.05
C LEU A 16 1.84 12.17 11.44
N GLN A 17 1.13 11.25 12.09
CA GLN A 17 0.95 9.89 11.56
C GLN A 17 0.18 9.89 10.24
N ARG A 18 -0.86 10.72 10.11
CA ARG A 18 -1.60 10.92 8.87
C ARG A 18 -0.68 11.40 7.73
N ARG A 19 0.21 12.37 7.99
CA ARG A 19 1.18 12.83 6.98
C ARG A 19 2.13 11.72 6.53
N ARG A 20 2.46 10.76 7.40
CA ARG A 20 3.28 9.60 7.03
C ARG A 20 2.50 8.66 6.11
N LEU A 21 1.22 8.40 6.41
CA LEU A 21 0.34 7.63 5.53
C LEU A 21 0.17 8.31 4.17
N GLU A 22 -0.02 9.63 4.13
CA GLU A 22 -0.14 10.40 2.87
C GLU A 22 1.12 10.33 2.00
N ARG A 23 2.31 10.30 2.62
CA ARG A 23 3.61 10.30 1.94
C ARG A 23 4.17 8.92 1.61
N ALA A 24 3.68 7.86 2.24
CA ALA A 24 4.20 6.52 2.02
C ALA A 24 4.00 6.06 0.57
N SER A 25 5.06 5.57 -0.08
CA SER A 25 4.96 4.97 -1.42
C SER A 25 4.47 3.53 -1.36
N ASP A 26 4.91 2.81 -0.34
CA ASP A 26 4.64 1.39 -0.16
C ASP A 26 3.92 1.13 1.17
N TYR A 27 2.98 0.20 1.11
CA TYR A 27 2.24 -0.30 2.27
C TYR A 27 2.35 -1.81 2.30
N TRP A 28 2.43 -2.36 3.50
CA TRP A 28 2.46 -3.80 3.74
C TRP A 28 1.11 -4.24 4.25
N LEU A 29 0.40 -5.01 3.43
CA LEU A 29 -0.92 -5.53 3.75
C LEU A 29 -0.80 -6.93 4.33
N SER A 30 -1.34 -7.11 5.53
CA SER A 30 -1.57 -8.40 6.15
C SER A 30 -3.03 -8.81 6.02
N THR A 31 -3.28 -9.95 5.39
CA THR A 31 -4.60 -10.59 5.28
C THR A 31 -4.56 -11.99 5.85
N THR A 32 -5.73 -12.56 6.17
CA THR A 32 -5.85 -13.91 6.70
C THR A 32 -6.29 -14.89 5.61
N ARG A 33 -5.57 -16.00 5.47
CA ARG A 33 -5.97 -17.11 4.59
C ARG A 33 -7.15 -17.88 5.19
N PRO A 34 -7.91 -18.66 4.40
CA PRO A 34 -9.02 -19.47 4.92
C PRO A 34 -8.63 -20.46 6.03
N ASP A 35 -7.37 -20.88 6.09
CA ASP A 35 -6.83 -21.76 7.13
C ASP A 35 -6.25 -21.00 8.34
N GLY A 36 -6.48 -19.69 8.43
CA GLY A 36 -6.01 -18.83 9.51
C GLY A 36 -4.56 -18.36 9.39
N ARG A 37 -3.80 -18.82 8.39
CA ARG A 37 -2.40 -18.37 8.22
C ARG A 37 -2.32 -16.93 7.72
N PRO A 38 -1.37 -16.12 8.23
CA PRO A 38 -1.17 -14.77 7.73
C PRO A 38 -0.61 -14.78 6.30
N HIS A 39 -0.99 -13.78 5.53
CA HIS A 39 -0.43 -13.47 4.22
C HIS A 39 -0.08 -11.99 4.16
N VAL A 40 1.22 -11.70 4.14
CA VAL A 40 1.77 -10.34 4.14
C VAL A 40 2.45 -10.07 2.81
N VAL A 41 2.07 -8.98 2.14
CA VAL A 41 2.65 -8.55 0.86
C VAL A 41 2.75 -7.03 0.78
N PRO A 42 3.77 -6.48 0.09
CA PRO A 42 3.78 -5.07 -0.24
C PRO A 42 2.72 -4.77 -1.31
N LEU A 43 2.17 -3.56 -1.25
CA LEU A 43 1.30 -2.99 -2.27
C LEU A 43 1.52 -1.50 -2.40
N TRP A 44 1.17 -0.98 -3.58
CA TRP A 44 1.01 0.44 -3.79
C TRP A 44 -0.41 0.86 -3.45
N GLY A 45 -0.52 2.03 -2.84
CA GLY A 45 -1.79 2.60 -2.47
C GLY A 45 -1.70 4.10 -2.23
N VAL A 46 -2.84 4.70 -1.92
CA VAL A 46 -2.95 6.11 -1.60
C VAL A 46 -3.81 6.31 -0.37
N TRP A 47 -3.34 7.16 0.53
CA TRP A 47 -4.15 7.64 1.63
C TRP A 47 -4.94 8.86 1.16
N LEU A 48 -6.26 8.75 1.08
CA LEU A 48 -7.18 9.78 0.61
C LEU A 48 -8.39 9.82 1.53
N ASP A 49 -8.83 11.01 1.93
CA ASP A 49 -10.01 11.22 2.78
C ASP A 49 -10.05 10.36 4.06
N GLY A 50 -8.88 10.12 4.66
CA GLY A 50 -8.79 9.32 5.89
C GLY A 50 -8.92 7.80 5.68
N ARG A 51 -8.75 7.33 4.44
CA ARG A 51 -8.81 5.91 4.06
C ARG A 51 -7.62 5.54 3.19
N LEU A 52 -7.20 4.27 3.27
CA LEU A 52 -6.25 3.70 2.33
C LEU A 52 -7.01 3.09 1.16
N TYR A 53 -6.66 3.50 -0.05
CA TYR A 53 -7.12 2.92 -1.30
C TYR A 53 -5.97 2.18 -1.98
N PHE A 54 -6.25 1.02 -2.54
CA PHE A 54 -5.31 0.22 -3.31
C PHE A 54 -6.06 -0.62 -4.35
N SER A 55 -5.36 -0.99 -5.41
CA SER A 55 -5.90 -1.86 -6.46
C SER A 55 -5.37 -3.28 -6.29
N THR A 56 -6.24 -4.27 -6.42
CA THR A 56 -5.85 -5.68 -6.43
C THR A 56 -6.74 -6.48 -7.36
N ASP A 57 -6.16 -7.46 -8.02
CA ASP A 57 -6.91 -8.49 -8.74
C ASP A 57 -7.76 -9.30 -7.74
N PRO A 58 -9.09 -9.43 -7.95
CA PRO A 58 -9.96 -10.28 -7.14
C PRO A 58 -9.51 -11.74 -7.06
N ALA A 59 -8.85 -12.27 -8.09
CA ALA A 59 -8.35 -13.65 -8.13
C ALA A 59 -7.06 -13.85 -7.33
N SER A 60 -6.34 -12.76 -6.99
CA SER A 60 -5.12 -12.82 -6.18
C SER A 60 -5.37 -13.39 -4.78
N VAL A 61 -4.31 -13.84 -4.09
CA VAL A 61 -4.42 -14.37 -2.72
C VAL A 61 -5.06 -13.33 -1.78
N LYS A 62 -4.56 -12.08 -1.79
CA LYS A 62 -5.14 -11.00 -0.97
C LYS A 62 -6.58 -10.66 -1.37
N GLY A 63 -6.91 -10.69 -2.67
CA GLY A 63 -8.27 -10.45 -3.16
C GLY A 63 -9.26 -11.49 -2.64
N ARG A 64 -8.92 -12.77 -2.77
CA ARG A 64 -9.74 -13.88 -2.24
C ARG A 64 -9.81 -13.87 -0.72
N ASN A 65 -8.71 -13.53 -0.04
CA ASN A 65 -8.71 -13.40 1.42
C ASN A 65 -9.69 -12.30 1.86
N LEU A 66 -9.60 -11.09 1.29
CA LEU A 66 -10.48 -9.96 1.66
C LEU A 66 -11.96 -10.20 1.33
N ALA A 67 -12.25 -11.01 0.32
CA ALA A 67 -13.63 -11.40 0.01
C ALA A 67 -14.25 -12.34 1.07
N GLY A 68 -13.44 -13.18 1.72
CA GLY A 68 -13.92 -14.10 2.77
C GLY A 68 -13.74 -13.57 4.20
N GLU A 69 -12.69 -12.80 4.44
CA GLU A 69 -12.33 -12.18 5.71
C GLU A 69 -11.85 -10.74 5.44
N PRO A 70 -12.71 -9.73 5.60
CA PRO A 70 -12.39 -8.35 5.24
C PRO A 70 -11.40 -7.69 6.21
N ARG A 71 -11.18 -8.26 7.41
CA ARG A 71 -10.25 -7.68 8.39
C ARG A 71 -8.81 -7.83 7.93
N ALA A 72 -8.07 -6.73 8.00
CA ALA A 72 -6.68 -6.64 7.61
C ALA A 72 -5.93 -5.65 8.50
N ALA A 73 -4.61 -5.82 8.54
CA ALA A 73 -3.70 -4.83 9.10
C ALA A 73 -2.81 -4.29 7.97
N VAL A 74 -2.50 -3.01 8.04
CA VAL A 74 -1.58 -2.36 7.11
C VAL A 74 -0.53 -1.59 7.88
N HIS A 75 0.71 -1.65 7.44
CA HIS A 75 1.75 -0.76 7.93
C HIS A 75 2.53 -0.14 6.77
N ILE A 76 3.27 0.91 7.07
CA ILE A 76 4.24 1.52 6.15
C ILE A 76 5.66 1.11 6.56
N ASP A 77 6.64 1.36 5.68
CA ASP A 77 8.04 1.11 6.01
C ASP A 77 8.53 1.94 7.21
N GLY A 78 9.44 1.35 8.00
CA GLY A 78 10.12 2.02 9.11
C GLY A 78 10.29 1.11 10.32
N GLY A 79 11.43 0.44 10.45
CA GLY A 79 11.67 -0.58 11.49
C GLY A 79 11.72 -0.09 12.94
N HIS A 80 11.78 1.22 13.20
CA HIS A 80 11.90 1.79 14.55
C HIS A 80 10.71 2.66 14.98
N ASP A 81 9.85 3.05 14.04
CA ASP A 81 8.67 3.88 14.29
C ASP A 81 7.56 3.37 13.37
N VAL A 82 7.14 2.12 13.57
CA VAL A 82 6.16 1.48 12.69
C VAL A 82 4.79 2.09 12.97
N LEU A 83 4.13 2.57 11.91
CA LEU A 83 2.72 2.93 11.96
C LEU A 83 1.90 1.77 11.41
N ILE A 84 1.03 1.20 12.25
CA ILE A 84 0.10 0.12 11.90
C ILE A 84 -1.32 0.67 12.01
N ILE A 85 -2.13 0.38 11.00
CA ILE A 85 -3.58 0.62 11.00
C ILE A 85 -4.29 -0.71 10.81
N GLU A 86 -5.36 -0.92 11.57
CA GLU A 86 -6.21 -2.11 11.48
C GLU A 86 -7.60 -1.69 11.06
N GLY A 87 -8.25 -2.52 10.24
CA GLY A 87 -9.60 -2.22 9.76
C GLY A 87 -10.16 -3.30 8.85
N ALA A 88 -11.31 -3.00 8.26
CA ALA A 88 -11.94 -3.85 7.25
C ALA A 88 -11.80 -3.22 5.87
N ALA A 89 -11.39 -4.00 4.89
CA ALA A 89 -11.42 -3.58 3.49
C ALA A 89 -12.80 -3.85 2.89
N ALA A 90 -13.27 -2.94 2.06
CA ALA A 90 -14.47 -3.11 1.26
C ALA A 90 -14.15 -2.80 -0.20
N ARG A 91 -14.77 -3.54 -1.11
CA ARG A 91 -14.71 -3.22 -2.54
C ARG A 91 -15.46 -1.91 -2.78
N VAL A 92 -14.87 -1.08 -3.61
CA VAL A 92 -15.48 0.17 -4.08
C VAL A 92 -15.91 -0.08 -5.52
N ASP A 93 -17.18 0.18 -5.81
CA ASP A 93 -17.78 0.09 -7.15
C ASP A 93 -18.43 1.44 -7.52
N ASP A 94 -17.71 2.54 -7.21
CA ASP A 94 -18.13 3.92 -7.45
C ASP A 94 -17.12 4.62 -8.36
N ASP A 95 -17.55 4.95 -9.57
CA ASP A 95 -16.72 5.56 -10.62
C ASP A 95 -16.12 6.90 -10.19
N THR A 96 -16.83 7.68 -9.36
CA THR A 96 -16.32 8.96 -8.85
C THR A 96 -15.19 8.74 -7.86
N VAL A 97 -15.27 7.70 -7.03
CA VAL A 97 -14.18 7.33 -6.13
C VAL A 97 -13.01 6.76 -6.92
N HIS A 98 -13.26 5.94 -7.95
CA HIS A 98 -12.21 5.43 -8.83
C HIS A 98 -11.41 6.56 -9.48
N ALA A 99 -12.08 7.53 -10.11
CA ALA A 99 -11.41 8.66 -10.74
C ALA A 99 -10.52 9.44 -9.75
N ARG A 100 -11.01 9.71 -8.54
CA ARG A 100 -10.24 10.42 -7.50
C ARG A 100 -9.03 9.64 -7.01
N VAL A 101 -9.16 8.32 -6.88
CA VAL A 101 -8.06 7.45 -6.49
C VAL A 101 -7.02 7.37 -7.60
N ASP A 102 -7.44 7.26 -8.85
CA ASP A 102 -6.55 7.22 -10.02
C ASP A 102 -5.74 8.52 -10.13
N ASP A 103 -6.39 9.68 -9.98
CA ASP A 103 -5.72 10.99 -9.96
C ASP A 103 -4.67 11.05 -8.83
N ALA A 104 -5.03 10.60 -7.63
CA ALA A 104 -4.14 10.63 -6.48
C ALA A 104 -2.96 9.65 -6.61
N MET A 105 -3.18 8.49 -7.23
CA MET A 105 -2.14 7.51 -7.56
C MET A 105 -1.21 8.03 -8.66
N ALA A 106 -1.75 8.67 -9.70
CA ALA A 106 -0.97 9.31 -10.75
C ALA A 106 -0.04 10.40 -10.19
N ALA A 107 -0.55 11.23 -9.27
CA ALA A 107 0.23 12.28 -8.61
C ALA A 107 1.39 11.74 -7.74
N LYS A 108 1.30 10.49 -7.25
CA LYS A 108 2.39 9.82 -6.52
C LYS A 108 3.52 9.33 -7.42
N THR A 109 3.33 9.29 -8.75
CA THR A 109 4.28 8.65 -9.66
C THR A 109 5.51 9.54 -9.88
N PHE A 110 6.70 8.99 -9.58
CA PHE A 110 8.01 9.57 -9.87
C PHE A 110 8.22 9.82 -11.38
N THR A 111 9.19 10.69 -11.71
CA THR A 111 9.65 10.99 -13.07
C THR A 111 9.79 9.73 -13.93
N ARG A 112 8.91 9.62 -14.93
CA ARG A 112 8.94 8.54 -15.91
C ARG A 112 10.04 8.83 -16.92
N TRP A 113 11.14 8.09 -16.83
CA TRP A 113 12.16 8.10 -17.87
C TRP A 113 11.65 7.33 -19.08
N VAL A 114 11.69 7.95 -20.25
CA VAL A 114 11.58 7.25 -21.54
C VAL A 114 13.01 6.98 -22.01
N TRP A 115 13.37 5.71 -22.14
CA TRP A 115 14.62 5.34 -22.83
C TRP A 115 14.39 5.43 -24.34
N ASN A 116 15.04 6.40 -24.99
CA ASN A 116 15.00 6.61 -26.44
C ASN A 116 16.34 6.23 -27.10
N GLY A 117 16.81 4.97 -27.01
CA GLY A 117 17.94 4.55 -27.85
C GLY A 117 18.64 3.24 -27.49
N GLY A 118 18.42 2.20 -28.30
CA GLY A 118 19.42 1.17 -28.60
C GLY A 118 20.19 1.56 -29.88
N PRO A 119 21.37 0.99 -30.16
CA PRO A 119 22.11 1.30 -31.38
C PRO A 119 21.27 1.00 -32.63
N ASP A 120 21.35 1.90 -33.60
CA ASP A 120 20.83 1.77 -34.97
C ASP A 120 21.26 0.39 -35.54
N PRO A 121 20.41 -0.40 -36.21
CA PRO A 121 20.89 -1.59 -36.90
C PRO A 121 21.91 -1.13 -37.94
N THR A 122 23.18 -1.45 -37.70
CA THR A 122 24.25 -1.29 -38.69
C THR A 122 23.74 -1.89 -40.00
N PRO A 123 23.80 -1.17 -41.14
CA PRO A 123 23.55 -1.81 -42.42
C PRO A 123 24.51 -2.99 -42.51
N ALA A 124 23.96 -4.16 -42.76
CA ALA A 124 24.76 -5.24 -43.29
C ALA A 124 25.36 -4.74 -44.62
N ASP A 125 26.65 -5.02 -44.80
CA ASP A 125 27.37 -5.10 -46.07
C ASP A 125 28.34 -3.94 -46.39
N GLY A 126 29.59 -4.37 -46.57
CA GLY A 126 30.77 -3.65 -47.03
C GLY A 126 31.96 -4.60 -46.97
#